data_AF-A0A353M3A1-F1
#
_entry.id   AF-A0A353M3A1-F1
#
_cell.length_a   1.000
_cell.length_b   1.000
_cell.length_c   1.000
_cell.angle_alpha   90.00
_cell.angle_beta   90.00
_cell.angle_gamma   90.00
#
_symmetry.space_group_name_H-M   'P 1'
#
loop_
_entity.id
_entity.type
_entity.pdbx_description
1 polymer ?
#
loop_
_entity_poly.entity_id
_entity_poly.type
_entity_poly.pdbx_seq_one_letter_code
_entity_poly.pdbx_strand_id
1 'polypeptide(L)' 'MQKGTIIGEDCVIGPNCRLTGARVGAGVRMEYAIIEGRVVASGESIAPFSLLSK' A
#
# COMPACT_ATOMS: atom_id res chain seq x y z
N MET A 1 0.66 -0.84 11.52
CA MET A 1 -0.48 -0.95 10.60
C MET A 1 -1.72 -0.42 11.29
N GLN A 2 -2.45 0.51 10.69
CA GLN A 2 -3.65 1.10 11.31
C GLN A 2 -4.91 0.29 10.95
N LYS A 3 -5.93 0.37 11.83
CA LYS A 3 -7.20 -0.35 11.72
C LYS A 3 -7.82 -0.18 10.32
N GLY A 4 -8.30 -1.29 9.74
CA GLY A 4 -9.00 -1.28 8.45
C GLY A 4 -8.11 -1.42 7.22
N THR A 5 -6.82 -1.67 7.40
CA THR A 5 -5.91 -1.98 6.28
C THR A 5 -5.96 -3.48 5.96
N ILE A 6 -6.09 -3.83 4.68
CA ILE A 6 -6.03 -5.21 4.17
C ILE A 6 -4.85 -5.29 3.20
N ILE A 7 -4.00 -6.29 3.36
CA ILE A 7 -2.84 -6.52 2.49
C ILE A 7 -2.96 -7.93 1.91
N GLY A 8 -2.87 -8.04 0.59
CA GLY A 8 -2.87 -9.31 -0.13
C GLY A 8 -1.58 -10.11 0.07
N GLU A 9 -1.57 -11.33 -0.43
CA GLU A 9 -0.40 -12.21 -0.44
C GLU A 9 0.73 -11.68 -1.34
N ASP A 10 1.97 -12.14 -1.11
CA ASP A 10 3.16 -11.76 -1.88
C ASP A 10 3.46 -10.25 -2.00
N CYS A 11 2.95 -9.44 -1.07
CA CYS A 11 3.26 -8.01 -1.04
C CYS A 11 4.65 -7.73 -0.45
N VAL A 12 5.36 -6.80 -1.07
CA VAL A 12 6.63 -6.26 -0.56
C VAL A 12 6.38 -4.84 -0.07
N ILE A 13 6.42 -4.66 1.25
CA ILE A 13 6.33 -3.37 1.89
C ILE A 13 7.74 -2.97 2.32
N GLY A 14 8.33 -2.04 1.58
CA GLY A 14 9.62 -1.46 1.88
C GLY A 14 9.59 -0.48 3.06
N PRO A 15 10.74 0.14 3.36
CA PRO A 15 10.88 1.04 4.49
C PRO A 15 10.00 2.30 4.34
N ASN A 16 9.60 2.87 5.47
CA ASN A 16 8.84 4.13 5.56
C ASN A 16 7.47 4.14 4.85
N CYS A 17 6.80 2.99 4.72
CA CYS A 17 5.42 2.93 4.25
C CYS A 17 4.41 3.24 5.36
N ARG A 18 3.39 4.05 5.05
CA ARG A 18 2.25 4.32 5.95
C ARG A 18 0.95 3.90 5.27
N LEU A 19 0.24 2.97 5.91
CA LEU A 19 -1.02 2.41 5.41
C LEU A 19 -2.13 2.65 6.44
N THR A 20 -3.14 3.41 6.03
CA THR A 20 -4.29 3.82 6.86
C THR A 20 -5.59 3.50 6.15
N GLY A 21 -6.29 2.43 6.56
CA GLY A 21 -7.57 2.06 5.93
C GLY A 21 -7.42 1.70 4.43
N ALA A 22 -6.23 1.25 4.02
CA ALA A 22 -5.94 0.92 2.63
C ALA A 22 -6.25 -0.56 2.32
N ARG A 23 -6.64 -0.87 1.08
CA ARG A 23 -6.75 -2.25 0.60
C ARG A 23 -5.72 -2.49 -0.49
N VAL A 24 -4.72 -3.32 -0.21
CA VAL A 24 -3.62 -3.62 -1.11
C VAL A 24 -3.84 -5.02 -1.70
N GLY A 25 -3.88 -5.12 -3.03
CA GLY A 25 -3.97 -6.40 -3.74
C GLY A 25 -2.70 -7.24 -3.62
N ALA A 26 -2.72 -8.47 -4.12
CA ALA A 26 -1.59 -9.39 -4.03
C ALA A 26 -0.42 -8.97 -4.93
N GLY A 27 0.83 -9.28 -4.56
CA GLY A 27 2.01 -9.03 -5.40
C GLY A 27 2.40 -7.55 -5.53
N VAL A 28 1.86 -6.66 -4.70
CA VAL A 28 2.15 -5.23 -4.74
C VAL A 28 3.52 -4.94 -4.15
N ARG A 29 4.28 -4.08 -4.81
CA ARG A 29 5.56 -3.56 -4.29
C ARG A 29 5.43 -2.07 -4.03
N MET A 30 5.78 -1.66 -2.81
CA MET A 30 5.73 -0.26 -2.40
C MET A 30 6.87 0.04 -1.44
N GLU A 31 7.48 1.20 -1.59
CA GLU A 31 8.54 1.69 -0.70
C GLU A 31 8.33 3.18 -0.51
N TYR A 32 8.61 3.73 0.69
CA TYR A 32 8.47 5.17 0.96
C TYR A 32 7.11 5.77 0.54
N ALA A 33 6.02 5.00 0.68
CA ALA A 33 4.70 5.38 0.18
C ALA A 33 3.67 5.58 1.30
N ILE A 34 2.75 6.53 1.11
CA ILE A 34 1.63 6.78 2.03
C ILE A 34 0.32 6.45 1.30
N ILE A 35 -0.46 5.53 1.86
CA ILE A 35 -1.75 5.11 1.30
C ILE A 35 -2.84 5.26 2.37
N GLU A 36 -3.82 6.11 2.09
CA GLU A 36 -4.88 6.45 3.03
C GLU A 36 -6.25 6.31 2.36
N GLY A 37 -7.05 5.34 2.84
CA GLY A 37 -8.43 5.13 2.37
C GLY A 37 -8.56 4.72 0.90
N ARG A 38 -7.48 4.21 0.29
CA ARG A 38 -7.39 3.84 -1.13
C ARG A 38 -7.31 2.32 -1.33
N VAL A 39 -7.66 1.89 -2.55
CA VAL A 39 -7.50 0.51 -3.01
C VAL A 39 -6.40 0.47 -4.06
N VAL A 40 -5.44 -0.43 -3.87
CA VAL A 40 -4.33 -0.73 -4.80
C VAL A 40 -4.62 -2.08 -5.44
N ALA A 41 -4.54 -2.16 -6.76
CA ALA A 41 -4.81 -3.38 -7.48
C ALA A 41 -3.67 -4.40 -7.29
N SER A 42 -3.99 -5.69 -7.48
CA SER A 42 -2.98 -6.75 -7.45
C SER A 42 -1.96 -6.56 -8.57
N GLY A 43 -0.69 -6.80 -8.28
CA GLY A 43 0.44 -6.64 -9.21
C GLY A 43 0.83 -5.19 -9.50
N GLU A 44 0.19 -4.22 -8.86
CA GLU A 44 0.51 -2.81 -9.03
C GLU A 44 1.82 -2.47 -8.32
N SER A 45 2.63 -1.61 -8.92
CA SER A 45 3.88 -1.13 -8.34
C SER A 45 3.72 0.35 -8.01
N ILE A 46 3.83 0.69 -6.73
CA ILE A 46 3.73 2.08 -6.29
C ILE A 46 5.13 2.69 -6.29
N ALA A 47 5.25 3.82 -7.00
CA ALA A 47 6.51 4.54 -7.08
C ALA A 47 6.92 5.07 -5.68
N PRO A 48 8.22 5.11 -5.36
CA PRO A 48 8.71 5.71 -4.12
C PRO A 48 8.21 7.14 -3.94
N PHE A 49 7.95 7.55 -2.70
CA PHE A 49 7.45 8.89 -2.35
C PHE A 49 6.04 9.21 -2.89
N SER A 50 5.27 8.20 -3.30
CA SER A 50 3.89 8.39 -3.73
C SER A 50 2.95 8.60 -2.53
N LEU A 51 2.07 9.59 -2.66
CA LEU A 51 0.95 9.82 -1.77
C LEU A 51 -0.35 9.44 -2.49
N LEU A 52 -0.99 8.36 -2.03
CA LEU A 52 -2.31 7.95 -2.45
C LEU A 52 -3.30 8.24 -1.33
N SER A 53 -3.85 9.45 -1.33
CA SER A 53 -4.98 9.83 -0.47
C SER A 53 -6.30 9.77 -1.25
N LYS A 54 -7.43 9.82 -0.54
CA LYS A 54 -8.76 9.88 -1.15
C LYS A 54 -8.90 11.13 -2.01
#